data_AF-A0A929H0M6-F1
#
_entry.id   AF-A0A929H0M6-F1
#
_cell.length_a   1.000
_cell.length_b   1.000
_cell.length_c   1.000
_cell.angle_alpha   90.00
_cell.angle_beta   90.00
_cell.angle_gamma   90.00
#
_symmetry.space_group_name_H-M   'P 1'
#
loop_
_entity.id
_entity.type
_entity.pdbx_description
1 polymer ?
#
loop_
_entity_poly.entity_id
_entity_poly.type
_entity_poly.pdbx_seq_one_letter_code
_entity_poly.pdbx_strand_id
1 'polypeptide(L)'
;PVRAQGEVYLRTVEPATGSPGQELELTLQGGGFGGANEVRVTIGELEILEAWVESDQVVRARVFIPEDARPGPRRVEVVASFGQNEDFSAVLPGGFSVLESGPPGPDDRGGESRQGDDGYDPGGLWWLVILGVAVIVLVGVALAVTVAVKARRPALQQQEQTEAQKENHSQECQPGTHKTVREELELKPGRWKVTGLKVTLYDSSSGERGTARDVPSDLADRVDKAARRKLLRGESEPLVEQATEIARELAALIVAWQSLSETERDVFVEPHIEGGEASAKFVRYRCVGKPGRWQEESEWEVELRAVDHFPTTFRGPEASESPTAYRALLEAHLGVYVRDLIREVGRLF
;
A
#
# COMPACT_ATOMS: atom_id res chain seq x y z
N PRO A 1 18.59 -2.88 -20.10
CA PRO A 1 18.11 -4.27 -20.30
C PRO A 1 18.82 -5.23 -19.34
N VAL A 2 18.13 -5.62 -18.27
CA VAL A 2 18.59 -6.70 -17.38
C VAL A 2 18.27 -7.99 -18.11
N ARG A 3 19.27 -8.60 -18.76
CA ARG A 3 19.09 -9.91 -19.38
C ARG A 3 19.05 -10.97 -18.28
N ALA A 4 18.12 -11.93 -18.39
CA ALA A 4 18.11 -13.13 -17.57
C ALA A 4 19.52 -13.75 -17.55
N GLN A 5 20.06 -14.03 -16.36
CA GLN A 5 21.42 -14.58 -16.20
C GLN A 5 21.51 -16.07 -16.57
N GLY A 6 20.39 -16.69 -16.97
CA GLY A 6 20.30 -18.08 -17.41
C GLY A 6 18.87 -18.43 -17.80
N GLU A 7 18.67 -19.67 -18.26
CA GLU A 7 17.34 -20.24 -18.50
C GLU A 7 16.61 -20.42 -17.16
N VAL A 8 15.32 -20.05 -17.11
CA VAL A 8 14.48 -20.28 -15.93
C VAL A 8 14.11 -21.76 -15.86
N TYR A 9 14.35 -22.40 -14.72
CA TYR A 9 14.01 -23.82 -14.53
C TYR A 9 13.51 -24.11 -13.11
N LEU A 10 12.74 -25.19 -12.96
CA LEU A 10 12.26 -25.71 -11.67
C LEU A 10 12.86 -27.09 -11.39
N ARG A 11 13.24 -27.34 -10.14
CA ARG A 11 13.73 -28.64 -9.66
C ARG A 11 12.73 -29.33 -8.75
N THR A 12 12.25 -28.64 -7.72
CA THR A 12 11.43 -29.22 -6.66
C THR A 12 10.43 -28.22 -6.08
N VAL A 13 9.40 -28.73 -5.42
CA VAL A 13 8.40 -27.96 -4.65
C VAL A 13 8.25 -28.59 -3.27
N GLU A 14 8.31 -27.77 -2.22
CA GLU A 14 8.21 -28.22 -0.82
C GLU A 14 7.20 -27.36 -0.04
N PRO A 15 6.18 -27.95 0.62
CA PRO A 15 5.80 -29.37 0.54
C PRO A 15 5.32 -29.77 -0.86
N ALA A 16 5.54 -31.03 -1.23
CA ALA A 16 5.09 -31.58 -2.51
C ALA A 16 3.62 -32.06 -2.48
N THR A 17 2.96 -32.00 -1.32
CA THR A 17 1.59 -32.47 -1.12
C THR A 17 0.79 -31.54 -0.21
N GLY A 18 -0.54 -31.59 -0.33
CA GLY A 18 -1.48 -30.86 0.53
C GLY A 18 -2.88 -31.45 0.50
N SER A 19 -3.69 -31.19 1.52
CA SER A 19 -5.08 -31.66 1.59
C SER A 19 -6.08 -30.57 1.17
N PRO A 20 -7.26 -30.94 0.62
CA PRO A 20 -8.34 -29.99 0.38
C PRO A 20 -8.71 -29.16 1.61
N GLY A 21 -9.04 -27.89 1.40
CA GLY A 21 -9.36 -26.90 2.45
C GLY A 21 -8.14 -26.29 3.16
N GLN A 22 -6.91 -26.67 2.80
CA GLN A 22 -5.70 -26.14 3.43
C GLN A 22 -5.14 -24.92 2.70
N GLU A 23 -4.61 -23.99 3.48
CA GLU A 23 -3.69 -22.95 2.99
C GLU A 23 -2.25 -23.36 3.31
N LEU A 24 -1.36 -23.29 2.32
CA LEU A 24 0.03 -23.74 2.42
C LEU A 24 0.97 -22.68 1.84
N GLU A 25 2.16 -22.55 2.44
CA GLU A 25 3.28 -21.85 1.83
C GLU A 25 4.20 -22.88 1.16
N LEU A 26 4.45 -22.69 -0.13
CA LEU A 26 5.30 -23.55 -0.96
C LEU A 26 6.65 -22.88 -1.22
N THR A 27 7.70 -23.68 -1.18
CA THR A 27 9.07 -23.33 -1.61
C THR A 27 9.34 -24.01 -2.93
N LEU A 28 9.45 -23.23 -4.01
CA LEU A 28 9.76 -23.71 -5.35
C LEU A 28 11.26 -23.48 -5.60
N GLN A 29 12.04 -24.57 -5.61
CA GLN A 29 13.47 -24.51 -5.87
C GLN A 29 13.76 -24.65 -7.36
N GLY A 30 14.64 -23.82 -7.88
CA GLY A 30 14.94 -23.70 -9.30
C GLY A 30 16.19 -22.88 -9.56
N GLY A 31 16.17 -22.10 -10.64
CA GLY A 31 17.23 -21.16 -10.98
C GLY A 31 16.81 -20.19 -12.07
N GLY A 32 17.52 -19.08 -12.17
CA GLY A 32 17.26 -18.04 -13.17
C GLY A 32 16.18 -17.03 -12.76
N PHE A 33 15.82 -16.95 -11.48
CA PHE A 33 14.82 -15.98 -10.99
C PHE A 33 15.42 -14.61 -10.63
N GLY A 34 16.75 -14.49 -10.61
CA GLY A 34 17.47 -13.32 -10.15
C GLY A 34 17.25 -12.12 -11.07
N GLY A 35 16.63 -11.07 -10.52
CA GLY A 35 16.30 -9.85 -11.27
C GLY A 35 14.95 -9.87 -11.97
N ALA A 36 14.09 -10.88 -11.72
CA ALA A 36 12.71 -10.83 -12.16
C ALA A 36 11.95 -9.72 -11.42
N ASN A 37 11.18 -8.92 -12.16
CA ASN A 37 10.32 -7.87 -11.61
C ASN A 37 9.01 -8.46 -11.08
N GLU A 38 8.51 -9.53 -11.70
CA GLU A 38 7.27 -10.21 -11.35
C GLU A 38 7.45 -11.72 -11.52
N VAL A 39 6.81 -12.51 -10.64
CA VAL A 39 6.70 -13.95 -10.78
C VAL A 39 5.24 -14.38 -10.65
N ARG A 40 4.78 -15.22 -11.56
CA ARG A 40 3.45 -15.84 -11.51
C ARG A 40 3.62 -17.34 -11.39
N VAL A 41 2.91 -17.92 -10.43
CA VAL A 41 2.89 -19.38 -10.20
C VAL A 41 1.52 -19.89 -10.56
N THR A 42 1.44 -21.07 -11.17
CA THR A 42 0.19 -21.76 -11.50
C THR A 42 0.32 -23.24 -11.11
N ILE A 43 -0.66 -23.76 -10.36
CA ILE A 43 -0.67 -25.16 -9.91
C ILE A 43 -2.05 -25.78 -10.21
N GLY A 44 -2.23 -26.33 -11.41
CA GLY A 44 -3.53 -26.84 -11.84
C GLY A 44 -4.66 -25.82 -11.64
N GLU A 45 -5.73 -26.21 -10.94
CA GLU A 45 -6.87 -25.39 -10.55
C GLU A 45 -6.80 -24.82 -9.11
N LEU A 46 -5.64 -24.87 -8.45
CA LEU A 46 -5.49 -24.32 -7.10
C LEU A 46 -5.43 -22.78 -7.11
N GLU A 47 -5.87 -22.15 -6.00
CA GLU A 47 -5.87 -20.69 -5.87
C GLU A 47 -4.51 -20.21 -5.36
N ILE A 48 -3.83 -19.40 -6.16
CA ILE A 48 -2.54 -18.79 -5.80
C ILE A 48 -2.82 -17.42 -5.21
N LEU A 49 -2.58 -17.28 -3.90
CA LEU A 49 -2.85 -16.06 -3.16
C LEU A 49 -1.74 -15.02 -3.39
N GLU A 50 -0.49 -15.49 -3.41
CA GLU A 50 0.69 -14.63 -3.53
C GLU A 50 1.88 -15.45 -4.04
N ALA A 51 2.78 -14.84 -4.81
CA ALA A 51 4.07 -15.43 -5.16
C ALA A 51 5.16 -14.36 -5.26
N TRP A 52 6.36 -14.67 -4.78
CA TRP A 52 7.50 -13.74 -4.84
C TRP A 52 8.83 -14.48 -5.00
N VAL A 53 9.82 -13.79 -5.56
CA VAL A 53 11.19 -14.29 -5.66
C VAL A 53 11.90 -14.03 -4.34
N GLU A 54 12.39 -15.08 -3.69
CA GLU A 54 13.21 -14.96 -2.47
C GLU A 54 14.70 -14.88 -2.81
N SER A 55 15.13 -15.63 -3.83
CA SER A 55 16.49 -15.58 -4.39
C SER A 55 16.50 -16.04 -5.84
N ASP A 56 17.65 -15.97 -6.52
CA ASP A 56 17.80 -16.49 -7.89
C ASP A 56 17.41 -17.98 -8.04
N GLN A 57 17.41 -18.73 -6.93
CA GLN A 57 17.14 -20.17 -6.89
C GLN A 57 15.82 -20.53 -6.18
N VAL A 58 15.11 -19.56 -5.60
CA VAL A 58 13.94 -19.83 -4.77
C VAL A 58 12.82 -18.86 -5.06
N VAL A 59 11.66 -19.41 -5.40
CA VAL A 59 10.37 -18.71 -5.43
C VAL A 59 9.51 -19.23 -4.29
N ARG A 60 8.82 -18.33 -3.59
CA ARG A 60 7.83 -18.66 -2.56
C ARG A 60 6.44 -18.41 -3.12
N ALA A 61 5.48 -19.26 -2.76
CA ALA A 61 4.09 -19.08 -3.14
C ALA A 61 3.15 -19.45 -1.98
N ARG A 62 2.11 -18.65 -1.74
CA ARG A 62 1.00 -18.99 -0.85
C ARG A 62 -0.16 -19.50 -1.68
N VAL A 63 -0.64 -20.69 -1.34
CA VAL A 63 -1.64 -21.42 -2.12
C VAL A 63 -2.76 -21.87 -1.21
N PHE A 64 -3.99 -21.67 -1.65
CA PHE A 64 -5.18 -22.27 -1.05
C PHE A 64 -5.66 -23.44 -1.91
N ILE A 65 -5.91 -24.58 -1.26
CA ILE A 65 -6.47 -25.77 -1.90
C ILE A 65 -7.97 -25.78 -1.64
N PRO A 66 -8.82 -25.58 -2.65
CA PRO A 66 -10.27 -25.67 -2.47
C PRO A 66 -10.71 -27.00 -1.86
N GLU A 67 -11.79 -27.01 -1.09
CA GLU A 67 -12.32 -28.24 -0.46
C GLU A 67 -12.78 -29.30 -1.49
N ASP A 68 -13.16 -28.87 -2.69
CA ASP A 68 -13.56 -29.71 -3.81
C ASP A 68 -12.40 -30.05 -4.77
N ALA A 69 -11.17 -29.70 -4.41
CA ALA A 69 -10.00 -29.99 -5.23
C ALA A 69 -9.83 -31.51 -5.43
N ARG A 70 -9.84 -31.95 -6.69
CA ARG A 70 -9.69 -33.37 -7.02
C ARG A 70 -8.33 -33.90 -6.56
N PRO A 71 -8.26 -35.09 -5.94
CA PRO A 71 -6.99 -35.71 -5.58
C PRO A 71 -6.14 -36.03 -6.82
N GLY A 72 -4.82 -35.97 -6.66
CA GLY A 72 -3.85 -36.38 -7.69
C GLY A 72 -2.77 -35.35 -8.02
N PRO A 73 -1.84 -35.73 -8.91
CA PRO A 73 -0.69 -34.90 -9.27
C PRO A 73 -1.09 -33.71 -10.14
N ARG A 74 -0.45 -32.57 -9.89
CA ARG A 74 -0.67 -31.28 -10.55
C ARG A 74 0.63 -30.79 -11.19
N ARG A 75 0.50 -30.21 -12.38
CA ARG A 75 1.59 -29.48 -13.05
C ARG A 75 1.81 -28.16 -12.29
N VAL A 76 3.07 -27.87 -11.98
CA VAL A 76 3.49 -26.57 -11.45
C VAL A 76 4.17 -25.81 -12.57
N GLU A 77 3.77 -24.56 -12.79
CA GLU A 77 4.35 -23.66 -13.77
C GLU A 77 4.71 -22.35 -13.11
N VAL A 78 5.91 -21.84 -13.41
CA VAL A 78 6.40 -20.54 -12.95
C VAL A 78 6.74 -19.70 -14.17
N VAL A 79 6.20 -18.50 -14.23
CA VAL A 79 6.52 -17.49 -15.25
C VAL A 79 7.20 -16.32 -14.55
N ALA A 80 8.46 -16.05 -14.91
CA ALA A 80 9.23 -14.92 -14.40
C ALA A 80 9.36 -13.85 -15.48
N SER A 81 9.04 -12.60 -15.13
CA SER A 81 9.08 -11.44 -16.04
C SER A 81 10.21 -10.48 -15.67
N PHE A 82 11.06 -10.12 -16.63
CA PHE A 82 12.25 -9.27 -16.43
C PHE A 82 12.11 -7.86 -17.01
N GLY A 83 10.97 -7.57 -17.65
CA GLY A 83 10.71 -6.30 -18.32
C GLY A 83 9.55 -6.43 -19.30
N GLN A 84 9.32 -5.37 -20.08
CA GLN A 84 8.24 -5.38 -21.07
C GLN A 84 8.51 -6.45 -22.14
N ASN A 85 7.73 -7.53 -22.10
CA ASN A 85 7.78 -8.68 -23.02
C ASN A 85 8.97 -9.64 -22.85
N GLU A 86 9.60 -9.68 -21.66
CA GLU A 86 10.66 -10.65 -21.35
C GLU A 86 10.18 -11.66 -20.30
N ASP A 87 9.26 -12.54 -20.73
CA ASP A 87 8.68 -13.61 -19.89
C ASP A 87 9.34 -14.95 -20.19
N PHE A 88 9.78 -15.63 -19.13
CA PHE A 88 10.38 -16.97 -19.21
C PHE A 88 9.60 -17.92 -18.32
N SER A 89 9.26 -19.11 -18.86
CA SER A 89 8.48 -20.11 -18.15
C SER A 89 9.29 -21.37 -17.83
N ALA A 90 9.03 -21.92 -16.65
CA ALA A 90 9.53 -23.20 -16.21
C ALA A 90 8.37 -24.08 -15.75
N VAL A 91 8.45 -25.38 -16.06
CA VAL A 91 7.38 -26.33 -15.79
C VAL A 91 7.94 -27.54 -15.05
N LEU A 92 7.26 -27.93 -13.97
CA LEU A 92 7.52 -29.17 -13.25
C LEU A 92 6.27 -30.08 -13.31
N PRO A 93 6.26 -31.07 -14.22
CA PRO A 93 5.16 -32.03 -14.32
C PRO A 93 5.03 -32.85 -13.03
N GLY A 94 3.83 -32.86 -12.42
CA GLY A 94 3.59 -33.57 -11.17
C GLY A 94 4.34 -32.99 -9.97
N GLY A 95 4.74 -31.72 -10.02
CA GLY A 95 5.50 -31.05 -8.95
C GLY A 95 4.74 -30.90 -7.63
N PHE A 96 3.40 -31.02 -7.65
CA PHE A 96 2.56 -30.95 -6.45
C PHE A 96 1.45 -32.01 -6.54
N SER A 97 0.95 -32.54 -5.42
CA SER A 97 -0.15 -33.52 -5.41
C SER A 97 -1.17 -33.21 -4.33
N VAL A 98 -2.45 -33.16 -4.71
CA VAL A 98 -3.55 -33.02 -3.76
C VAL A 98 -3.86 -34.40 -3.19
N LEU A 99 -3.82 -34.53 -1.86
CA LEU A 99 -4.16 -35.77 -1.17
C LEU A 99 -5.67 -36.03 -1.24
N GLU A 100 -6.05 -37.30 -1.17
CA GLU A 100 -7.44 -37.67 -0.97
C GLU A 100 -7.91 -37.08 0.37
N SER A 101 -9.07 -36.41 0.36
CA SER A 101 -9.71 -36.02 1.61
C SER A 101 -9.95 -37.29 2.39
N GLY A 102 -9.29 -37.42 3.56
CA GLY A 102 -9.54 -38.53 4.44
C GLY A 102 -11.05 -38.64 4.69
N PRO A 103 -11.59 -39.87 4.89
CA PRO A 103 -13.01 -40.01 5.22
C PRO A 103 -13.33 -39.04 6.35
N PRO A 104 -14.46 -38.31 6.28
CA PRO A 104 -14.84 -37.37 7.33
C PRO A 104 -14.72 -38.12 8.66
N GLY A 105 -13.84 -37.63 9.53
CA GLY A 105 -13.65 -38.24 10.84
C GLY A 105 -15.02 -38.45 11.47
N PRO A 106 -15.30 -39.62 12.06
CA PRO A 106 -16.62 -39.89 12.62
C PRO A 106 -17.00 -38.72 13.52
N ASP A 107 -18.12 -38.06 13.19
CA ASP A 107 -18.74 -37.02 14.01
C ASP A 107 -18.64 -37.46 15.47
N ASP A 108 -17.95 -36.65 16.28
CA ASP A 108 -17.69 -36.89 17.69
C ASP A 108 -18.98 -36.67 18.50
N ARG A 109 -20.05 -37.39 18.13
CA ARG A 109 -21.28 -37.54 18.91
C ARG A 109 -21.08 -38.69 19.87
N GLY A 110 -20.90 -38.29 21.12
CA GLY A 110 -20.73 -39.12 22.31
C GLY A 110 -21.41 -40.49 22.27
N GLY A 111 -20.60 -41.50 22.49
CA GLY A 111 -20.99 -42.87 22.78
C GLY A 111 -20.04 -43.47 23.81
N GLU A 112 -20.27 -43.12 25.07
CA GLU A 112 -19.69 -43.74 26.26
C GLU A 112 -19.70 -45.27 26.13
N SER A 113 -18.52 -45.90 26.10
CA SER A 113 -18.41 -47.35 26.23
C SER A 113 -17.27 -47.71 27.19
N ARG A 114 -17.68 -48.42 28.24
CA ARG A 114 -16.89 -49.02 29.31
C ARG A 114 -16.07 -50.22 28.78
N GLN A 115 -14.79 -50.23 29.16
CA GLN A 115 -14.08 -51.26 29.95
C GLN A 115 -13.87 -52.70 29.40
N GLY A 116 -12.59 -53.09 29.38
CA GLY A 116 -12.02 -54.45 29.33
C GLY A 116 -11.24 -54.70 28.03
N ASP A 117 -10.02 -55.25 27.97
CA ASP A 117 -9.12 -55.86 28.95
C ASP A 117 -7.75 -56.03 28.23
N ASP A 118 -6.67 -55.87 28.98
CA ASP A 118 -5.35 -56.50 28.91
C ASP A 118 -4.57 -56.72 27.60
N GLY A 119 -3.52 -55.91 27.43
CA GLY A 119 -2.41 -56.16 26.50
C GLY A 119 -1.22 -55.24 26.76
N TYR A 120 -0.36 -55.60 27.73
CA TYR A 120 0.84 -54.84 28.07
C TYR A 120 1.91 -55.04 26.98
N ASP A 121 2.00 -54.11 26.02
CA ASP A 121 3.03 -54.06 24.98
C ASP A 121 4.18 -53.13 25.43
N PRO A 122 5.41 -53.66 25.65
CA PRO A 122 6.54 -52.88 26.16
C PRO A 122 7.12 -51.84 25.18
N GLY A 123 6.51 -51.62 24.01
CA GLY A 123 6.83 -50.49 23.11
C GLY A 123 6.15 -49.15 23.46
N GLY A 124 5.24 -49.14 24.43
CA GLY A 124 4.26 -48.07 24.67
C GLY A 124 4.72 -46.77 25.35
N LEU A 125 6.03 -46.50 25.52
CA LEU A 125 6.50 -45.22 26.08
C LEU A 125 7.11 -44.26 25.06
N TRP A 126 7.49 -44.73 23.87
CA TRP A 126 8.11 -43.89 22.84
C TRP A 126 7.10 -43.03 22.06
N TRP A 127 5.87 -43.49 21.88
CA TRP A 127 4.85 -42.74 21.13
C TRP A 127 4.39 -41.45 21.85
N LEU A 128 4.38 -41.43 23.19
CA LEU A 128 4.10 -40.21 23.96
C LEU A 128 5.20 -39.14 23.82
N VAL A 129 6.46 -39.55 23.67
CA VAL A 129 7.58 -38.61 23.41
C VAL A 129 7.49 -38.06 21.98
N ILE A 130 7.15 -38.89 21.00
CA ILE A 130 7.00 -38.46 19.59
C ILE A 130 5.81 -37.49 19.42
N LEU A 131 4.65 -37.77 20.07
CA LEU A 131 3.51 -36.85 20.08
C LEU A 131 3.84 -35.52 20.76
N GLY A 132 4.57 -35.56 21.88
CA GLY A 132 5.01 -34.34 22.58
C GLY A 132 5.92 -33.45 21.73
N VAL A 133 6.89 -34.04 21.00
CA VAL A 133 7.79 -33.29 20.11
C VAL A 133 7.05 -32.74 18.90
N ALA A 134 6.13 -33.51 18.29
CA ALA A 134 5.35 -33.03 17.14
C ALA A 134 4.48 -31.82 17.49
N VAL A 135 3.84 -31.80 18.66
CA VAL A 135 3.05 -30.66 19.13
C VAL A 135 3.93 -29.43 19.37
N ILE A 136 5.11 -29.59 19.98
CA ILE A 136 6.04 -28.47 20.21
C ILE A 136 6.54 -27.87 18.88
N VAL A 137 6.85 -28.70 17.90
CA VAL A 137 7.27 -28.24 16.56
C VAL A 137 6.13 -27.50 15.86
N LEU A 138 4.90 -28.03 15.88
CA LEU A 138 3.74 -27.38 15.26
C LEU A 138 3.41 -26.03 15.92
N VAL A 139 3.48 -25.94 17.25
CA VAL A 139 3.30 -24.67 17.97
C VAL A 139 4.42 -23.69 17.64
N GLY A 140 5.67 -24.16 17.56
CA GLY A 140 6.82 -23.34 17.16
C GLY A 140 6.69 -22.77 15.75
N VAL A 141 6.24 -23.59 14.79
CA VAL A 141 5.98 -23.17 13.40
C VAL A 141 4.83 -22.18 13.34
N ALA A 142 3.70 -22.45 14.00
CA ALA A 142 2.56 -21.52 14.04
C ALA A 142 2.94 -20.16 14.65
N LEU A 143 3.76 -20.16 15.71
CA LEU A 143 4.27 -18.94 16.33
C LEU A 143 5.23 -18.19 15.38
N ALA A 144 6.12 -18.91 14.70
CA ALA A 144 7.04 -18.31 13.74
C ALA A 144 6.28 -17.67 12.55
N VAL A 145 5.26 -18.34 12.03
CA VAL A 145 4.41 -17.82 10.94
C VAL A 145 3.63 -16.58 11.41
N THR A 146 3.01 -16.61 12.58
CA THR A 146 2.27 -15.45 13.10
C THR A 146 3.19 -14.25 13.35
N VAL A 147 4.41 -14.47 13.88
CA VAL A 147 5.41 -13.41 14.04
C VAL A 147 5.88 -12.87 12.68
N ALA A 148 6.14 -13.74 11.70
CA ALA A 148 6.56 -13.34 10.36
C ALA A 148 5.48 -12.53 9.63
N VAL A 149 4.21 -12.96 9.68
CA VAL A 149 3.07 -12.22 9.13
C VAL A 149 2.92 -10.87 9.81
N LYS A 150 3.03 -10.82 11.14
CA LYS A 150 2.93 -9.56 11.89
C LYS A 150 4.08 -8.59 11.58
N ALA A 151 5.27 -9.10 11.26
CA ALA A 151 6.42 -8.28 10.89
C ALA A 151 6.31 -7.72 9.46
N ARG A 152 5.63 -8.40 8.52
CA ARG A 152 5.48 -7.95 7.12
C ARG A 152 4.34 -6.96 6.89
N ARG A 153 3.26 -7.04 7.67
CA ARG A 153 2.10 -6.12 7.57
C ARG A 153 2.47 -4.63 7.49
N PRO A 154 3.35 -4.07 8.34
CA PRO A 154 3.64 -2.63 8.28
C PRO A 154 4.34 -2.21 6.98
N ALA A 155 5.16 -3.07 6.37
CA ALA A 155 5.81 -2.76 5.10
C ALA A 155 4.81 -2.72 3.94
N LEU A 156 3.89 -3.70 3.89
CA LEU A 156 2.79 -3.72 2.92
C LEU A 156 1.87 -2.51 3.11
N GLN A 157 1.50 -2.20 4.35
CA GLN A 157 0.69 -1.03 4.66
C GLN A 157 1.38 0.27 4.25
N GLN A 158 2.70 0.41 4.43
CA GLN A 158 3.43 1.59 3.96
C GLN A 158 3.38 1.75 2.44
N GLN A 159 3.53 0.66 1.68
CA GLN A 159 3.37 0.70 0.23
C GLN A 159 1.95 1.13 -0.16
N GLU A 160 0.94 0.49 0.43
CA GLU A 160 -0.46 0.82 0.19
C GLU A 160 -0.81 2.27 0.57
N GLN A 161 -0.18 2.83 1.63
CA GLN A 161 -0.35 4.23 2.02
C GLN A 161 0.18 5.20 0.97
N THR A 162 1.30 4.87 0.30
CA THR A 162 1.86 5.71 -0.77
C THR A 162 1.03 5.67 -2.05
N GLU A 163 0.35 4.55 -2.31
CA GLU A 163 -0.53 4.36 -3.47
C GLU A 163 -1.97 4.82 -3.20
N ALA A 164 -2.32 5.07 -1.92
CA ALA A 164 -3.68 5.41 -1.52
C ALA A 164 -4.17 6.69 -2.20
N GLN A 165 -5.33 6.58 -2.85
CA GLN A 165 -5.98 7.71 -3.50
C GLN A 165 -6.87 8.45 -2.49
N LYS A 166 -6.94 9.79 -2.60
CA LYS A 166 -7.90 10.63 -1.85
C LYS A 166 -9.33 10.55 -2.42
N GLU A 167 -9.54 9.92 -3.58
CA GLU A 167 -10.80 9.98 -4.31
C GLU A 167 -11.78 8.84 -4.02
N ASN A 168 -13.07 9.18 -4.18
CA ASN A 168 -14.22 8.27 -4.16
C ASN A 168 -14.05 7.10 -5.12
N HIS A 169 -14.69 5.99 -4.76
CA HIS A 169 -14.56 4.73 -5.49
C HIS A 169 -15.05 4.93 -6.93
N SER A 170 -14.25 4.47 -7.91
CA SER A 170 -14.78 4.24 -9.26
C SER A 170 -15.97 3.29 -9.12
N GLN A 171 -17.08 3.62 -9.77
CA GLN A 171 -18.29 2.77 -9.79
C GLN A 171 -18.02 1.42 -10.48
N GLU A 172 -16.94 1.34 -11.27
CA GLU A 172 -16.52 0.14 -11.96
C GLU A 172 -15.25 -0.41 -11.30
N CYS A 173 -15.29 -1.70 -10.95
CA CYS A 173 -14.14 -2.46 -10.46
C CYS A 173 -14.10 -3.85 -11.10
N GLN A 174 -12.90 -4.40 -11.26
CA GLN A 174 -12.70 -5.77 -11.72
C GLN A 174 -12.67 -6.72 -10.52
N PRO A 175 -13.43 -7.83 -10.51
CA PRO A 175 -13.45 -8.74 -9.37
C PRO A 175 -12.05 -9.21 -8.98
N GLY A 176 -11.74 -9.17 -7.68
CA GLY A 176 -10.43 -9.53 -7.14
C GLY A 176 -9.42 -8.38 -7.05
N THR A 177 -9.69 -7.21 -7.62
CA THR A 177 -8.81 -6.05 -7.42
C THR A 177 -8.96 -5.47 -6.02
N HIS A 178 -7.85 -4.90 -5.52
CA HIS A 178 -7.80 -4.20 -4.26
C HIS A 178 -7.59 -2.71 -4.49
N LYS A 179 -8.17 -1.88 -3.63
CA LYS A 179 -7.93 -0.44 -3.63
C LYS A 179 -7.84 0.02 -2.18
N THR A 180 -6.77 0.73 -1.86
CA THR A 180 -6.63 1.42 -0.59
C THR A 180 -7.06 2.88 -0.78
N VAL A 181 -8.01 3.31 0.04
CA VAL A 181 -8.49 4.68 0.06
C VAL A 181 -8.04 5.31 1.37
N ARG A 182 -7.50 6.53 1.28
CA ARG A 182 -7.21 7.34 2.44
C ARG A 182 -8.45 8.17 2.74
N GLU A 183 -9.06 7.94 3.90
CA GLU A 183 -10.15 8.76 4.40
C GLU A 183 -9.66 10.16 4.82
N GLU A 184 -10.60 11.00 5.27
CA GLU A 184 -10.29 12.36 5.69
C GLU A 184 -9.22 12.39 6.78
N LEU A 185 -8.29 13.34 6.64
CA LEU A 185 -7.18 13.52 7.56
C LEU A 185 -7.69 14.19 8.83
N GLU A 186 -7.53 13.53 9.98
CA GLU A 186 -7.87 14.11 11.27
C GLU A 186 -6.67 14.82 11.86
N LEU A 187 -6.78 16.14 12.04
CA LEU A 187 -5.75 16.96 12.69
C LEU A 187 -6.17 17.28 14.11
N LYS A 188 -5.44 16.75 15.10
CA LYS A 188 -5.68 17.10 16.50
C LYS A 188 -5.07 18.47 16.81
N PRO A 189 -5.67 19.28 17.71
CA PRO A 189 -5.02 20.48 18.21
C PRO A 189 -3.63 20.18 18.79
N GLY A 190 -2.63 21.00 18.46
CA GLY A 190 -1.23 20.76 18.80
C GLY A 190 -0.29 21.83 18.25
N ARG A 191 1.02 21.70 18.49
CA ARG A 191 2.01 22.71 18.08
C ARG A 191 2.40 22.58 16.60
N TRP A 192 1.42 22.74 15.71
CA TRP A 192 1.58 22.66 14.26
C TRP A 192 2.42 23.79 13.70
N LYS A 193 3.30 23.53 12.75
CA LYS A 193 4.14 24.55 12.10
C LYS A 193 4.16 24.32 10.61
N VAL A 194 4.04 25.40 9.84
CA VAL A 194 4.28 25.32 8.39
C VAL A 194 5.80 25.27 8.18
N THR A 195 6.33 24.11 7.79
CA THR A 195 7.77 23.90 7.58
C THR A 195 8.18 24.00 6.12
N GLY A 196 7.22 23.95 5.20
CA GLY A 196 7.47 24.11 3.77
C GLY A 196 6.21 24.46 3.00
N LEU A 197 6.41 24.94 1.77
CA LEU A 197 5.37 25.06 0.75
C LEU A 197 5.92 24.45 -0.53
N LYS A 198 5.14 23.58 -1.16
CA LYS A 198 5.45 23.01 -2.47
C LYS A 198 4.49 23.56 -3.51
N VAL A 199 5.03 23.83 -4.70
CA VAL A 199 4.23 24.23 -5.86
C VAL A 199 4.49 23.24 -6.98
N THR A 200 3.41 22.68 -7.51
CA THR A 200 3.46 21.77 -8.66
C THR A 200 2.70 22.40 -9.82
N LEU A 201 3.32 22.44 -11.00
CA LEU A 201 2.63 22.84 -12.23
C LEU A 201 1.90 21.62 -12.79
N TYR A 202 0.59 21.70 -12.91
CA TYR A 202 -0.31 20.61 -13.29
C TYR A 202 -0.89 20.86 -14.68
N ASP A 203 -0.81 19.87 -15.56
CA ASP A 203 -1.51 19.94 -16.85
C ASP A 203 -2.91 19.37 -16.69
N SER A 204 -3.92 20.25 -16.67
CA SER A 204 -5.32 19.84 -16.51
C SER A 204 -5.88 19.08 -17.71
N SER A 205 -5.23 19.15 -18.88
CA SER A 205 -5.67 18.42 -20.06
C SER A 205 -5.23 16.95 -20.04
N SER A 206 -4.02 16.66 -19.57
CA SER A 206 -3.48 15.30 -19.46
C SER A 206 -3.71 14.65 -18.10
N GLY A 207 -3.96 15.45 -17.07
CA GLY A 207 -3.99 14.98 -15.68
C GLY A 207 -2.60 14.70 -15.11
N GLU A 208 -1.53 15.00 -15.85
CA GLU A 208 -0.17 14.75 -15.40
C GLU A 208 0.33 15.87 -14.49
N ARG A 209 0.92 15.46 -13.36
CA ARG A 209 1.62 16.37 -12.45
C ARG A 209 3.03 16.63 -12.98
N GLY A 210 3.38 17.90 -13.17
CA GLY A 210 4.74 18.30 -13.47
C GLY A 210 5.68 18.17 -12.26
N THR A 211 6.91 18.65 -12.42
CA THR A 211 7.90 18.63 -11.33
C THR A 211 7.49 19.59 -10.21
N ALA A 212 7.35 19.05 -8.99
CA ALA A 212 7.16 19.84 -7.79
C ALA A 212 8.41 20.71 -7.52
N ARG A 213 8.19 21.96 -7.10
CA ARG A 213 9.22 22.92 -6.72
C ARG A 213 8.99 23.37 -5.29
N ASP A 214 10.06 23.32 -4.49
CA ASP A 214 10.03 23.85 -3.14
C ASP A 214 10.08 25.39 -3.18
N VAL A 215 9.17 26.02 -2.44
CA VAL A 215 9.18 27.46 -2.19
C VAL A 215 10.32 27.77 -1.22
N PRO A 216 11.02 28.92 -1.38
CA PRO A 216 12.02 29.37 -0.40
C PRO A 216 11.51 29.28 1.04
N SER A 217 12.33 28.70 1.93
CA SER A 217 11.93 28.39 3.30
C SER A 217 11.57 29.63 4.12
N ASP A 218 12.11 30.80 3.79
CA ASP A 218 11.79 32.07 4.45
C ASP A 218 10.34 32.51 4.25
N LEU A 219 9.72 32.14 3.11
CA LEU A 219 8.29 32.37 2.88
C LEU A 219 7.43 31.45 3.76
N ALA A 220 7.77 30.16 3.85
CA ALA A 220 7.10 29.22 4.74
C ALA A 220 7.20 29.65 6.21
N ASP A 221 8.40 30.09 6.65
CA ASP A 221 8.64 30.64 7.98
C ASP A 221 7.79 31.88 8.28
N ARG A 222 7.54 32.73 7.28
CA ARG A 222 6.67 33.92 7.44
C ARG A 222 5.21 33.52 7.61
N VAL A 223 4.74 32.49 6.90
CA VAL A 223 3.41 31.91 7.10
C VAL A 223 3.28 31.36 8.52
N ASP A 224 4.24 30.54 8.99
CA ASP A 224 4.24 30.01 10.37
C ASP A 224 4.24 31.12 11.43
N LYS A 225 5.11 32.14 11.27
CA LYS A 225 5.15 33.30 12.18
C LYS A 225 3.83 34.07 12.20
N ALA A 226 3.18 34.22 11.04
CA ALA A 226 1.88 34.87 10.96
C ALA A 226 0.79 34.03 11.67
N ALA A 227 0.77 32.71 11.46
CA ALA A 227 -0.16 31.80 12.12
C ALA A 227 -0.03 31.83 13.65
N ARG A 228 1.21 31.80 14.17
CA ARG A 228 1.48 31.95 15.61
C ARG A 228 1.08 33.32 16.16
N ARG A 229 1.30 34.39 15.40
CA ARG A 229 0.86 35.73 15.81
C ARG A 229 -0.67 35.82 15.88
N LYS A 230 -1.38 35.22 14.92
CA LYS A 230 -2.85 35.12 14.93
C LYS A 230 -3.36 34.36 16.15
N LEU A 231 -2.72 33.24 16.51
CA LEU A 231 -3.06 32.51 17.74
C LEU A 231 -2.96 33.41 18.97
N LEU A 232 -1.84 34.13 19.11
CA LEU A 232 -1.55 34.92 20.31
C LEU A 232 -2.34 36.23 20.40
N ARG A 233 -2.73 36.82 19.27
CA ARG A 233 -3.29 38.19 19.21
C ARG A 233 -4.66 38.29 18.53
N GLY A 234 -5.21 37.18 18.02
CA GLY A 234 -6.42 37.17 17.20
C GLY A 234 -6.18 37.69 15.77
N GLU A 235 -7.27 37.84 15.02
CA GLU A 235 -7.23 38.48 13.70
C GLU A 235 -7.01 39.98 13.83
N SER A 236 -6.09 40.52 13.02
CA SER A 236 -5.78 41.95 13.03
C SER A 236 -5.45 42.41 11.62
N GLU A 237 -5.62 43.70 11.33
CA GLU A 237 -5.24 44.33 10.05
C GLU A 237 -3.79 44.00 9.60
N PRO A 238 -2.78 43.95 10.50
CA PRO A 238 -1.44 43.47 10.18
C PRO A 238 -1.38 42.06 9.60
N LEU A 239 -2.35 41.19 9.88
CA LEU A 239 -2.39 39.83 9.34
C LEU A 239 -2.74 39.83 7.85
N VAL A 240 -3.68 40.69 7.45
CA VAL A 240 -4.11 40.83 6.05
C VAL A 240 -2.98 41.40 5.20
N GLU A 241 -2.28 42.41 5.72
CA GLU A 241 -1.12 42.99 5.06
C GLU A 241 0.01 41.96 4.89
N GLN A 242 0.33 41.20 5.93
CA GLN A 242 1.34 40.13 5.88
C GLN A 242 0.97 39.03 4.89
N ALA A 243 -0.28 38.56 4.90
CA ALA A 243 -0.74 37.55 3.95
C ALA A 243 -0.64 38.05 2.50
N THR A 244 -0.97 39.33 2.27
CA THR A 244 -0.86 39.97 0.95
C THR A 244 0.60 40.08 0.48
N GLU A 245 1.52 40.42 1.39
CA GLU A 245 2.95 40.49 1.07
C GLU A 245 3.52 39.10 0.71
N ILE A 246 3.22 38.08 1.51
CA ILE A 246 3.62 36.69 1.24
C ILE A 246 3.05 36.21 -0.09
N ALA A 247 1.76 36.48 -0.36
CA ALA A 247 1.10 36.11 -1.60
C ALA A 247 1.73 36.79 -2.82
N ARG A 248 2.14 38.06 -2.70
CA ARG A 248 2.83 38.80 -3.77
C ARG A 248 4.15 38.15 -4.18
N GLU A 249 4.95 37.74 -3.21
CA GLU A 249 6.23 37.07 -3.45
C GLU A 249 6.02 35.66 -4.03
N LEU A 250 5.06 34.91 -3.48
CA LEU A 250 4.71 33.59 -4.00
C LEU A 250 4.19 33.65 -5.44
N ALA A 251 3.33 34.62 -5.78
CA ALA A 251 2.85 34.84 -7.13
C ALA A 251 4.00 35.15 -8.10
N ALA A 252 4.96 35.98 -7.69
CA ALA A 252 6.13 36.30 -8.52
C ALA A 252 6.98 35.05 -8.82
N LEU A 253 7.19 34.17 -7.83
CA LEU A 253 7.88 32.89 -8.01
C LEU A 253 7.13 31.97 -8.98
N ILE A 254 5.81 31.82 -8.80
CA ILE A 254 4.96 30.99 -9.66
C ILE A 254 5.00 31.46 -11.10
N VAL A 255 4.87 32.78 -11.34
CA VAL A 255 4.93 33.35 -12.70
C VAL A 255 6.31 33.13 -13.34
N ALA A 256 7.39 33.28 -12.57
CA ALA A 256 8.73 32.97 -13.06
C ALA A 256 8.85 31.49 -13.45
N TRP A 257 8.27 30.58 -12.66
CA TRP A 257 8.27 29.15 -12.97
C TRP A 257 7.41 28.79 -14.19
N GLN A 258 6.24 29.41 -14.33
CA GLN A 258 5.37 29.28 -15.50
C GLN A 258 6.05 29.75 -16.79
N SER A 259 6.83 30.84 -16.73
CA SER A 259 7.54 31.34 -17.91
C SER A 259 8.60 30.39 -18.48
N LEU A 260 9.01 29.39 -17.70
CA LEU A 260 9.92 28.33 -18.12
C LEU A 260 9.17 27.08 -18.65
N SER A 261 7.84 27.05 -18.53
CA SER A 261 7.00 25.98 -19.05
C SER A 261 6.60 26.32 -20.49
N GLU A 262 6.66 25.34 -21.39
CA GLU A 262 6.18 25.49 -22.77
C GLU A 262 4.64 25.47 -22.88
N THR A 263 3.97 25.01 -21.81
CA THR A 263 2.52 24.78 -21.76
C THR A 263 1.90 25.58 -20.62
N GLU A 264 0.70 26.09 -20.87
CA GLU A 264 -0.17 26.67 -19.83
C GLU A 264 -0.53 25.58 -18.84
N ARG A 265 -0.15 25.75 -17.57
CA ARG A 265 -0.37 24.75 -16.52
C ARG A 265 -1.12 25.37 -15.37
N ASP A 266 -2.01 24.62 -14.75
CA ASP A 266 -2.57 24.97 -13.46
C ASP A 266 -1.49 24.90 -12.38
N VAL A 267 -1.74 25.55 -11.26
CA VAL A 267 -0.78 25.68 -10.16
C VAL A 267 -1.37 25.01 -8.93
N PHE A 268 -0.76 23.92 -8.49
CA PHE A 268 -1.14 23.23 -7.26
C PHE A 268 -0.19 23.64 -6.14
N VAL A 269 -0.72 24.26 -5.09
CA VAL A 269 0.06 24.69 -3.91
C VAL A 269 -0.29 23.81 -2.73
N GLU A 270 0.71 23.25 -2.07
CA GLU A 270 0.58 22.28 -0.99
C GLU A 270 1.51 22.66 0.17
N PRO A 271 0.98 23.00 1.36
CA PRO A 271 1.79 23.33 2.51
C PRO A 271 2.17 22.06 3.27
N HIS A 272 3.43 22.00 3.69
CA HIS A 272 3.94 20.96 4.57
C HIS A 272 3.86 21.43 6.02
N ILE A 273 3.15 20.68 6.87
CA ILE A 273 2.87 21.05 8.25
C ILE A 273 3.34 19.95 9.21
N GLU A 274 4.06 20.32 10.27
CA GLU A 274 4.69 19.41 11.22
C GLU A 274 4.41 19.77 12.68
N GLY A 275 4.63 18.84 13.60
CA GLY A 275 4.77 19.13 15.03
C GLY A 275 3.52 18.94 15.89
N GLY A 276 2.37 18.66 15.28
CA GLY A 276 1.19 18.16 15.98
C GLY A 276 0.97 16.66 15.77
N GLU A 277 -0.16 16.16 16.27
CA GLU A 277 -0.61 14.78 16.07
C GLU A 277 -1.70 14.78 14.99
N ALA A 278 -1.40 14.16 13.85
CA ALA A 278 -2.41 13.85 12.84
C ALA A 278 -2.64 12.35 12.81
N SER A 279 -3.84 11.95 12.42
CA SER A 279 -4.09 10.58 12.02
C SER A 279 -4.79 10.52 10.67
N ALA A 280 -4.44 9.50 9.90
CA ALA A 280 -5.10 9.19 8.64
C ALA A 280 -5.65 7.77 8.76
N LYS A 281 -6.96 7.65 8.55
CA LYS A 281 -7.61 6.35 8.41
C LYS A 281 -7.48 5.87 6.97
N PHE A 282 -7.10 4.61 6.82
CA PHE A 282 -6.98 3.93 5.54
C PHE A 282 -7.90 2.74 5.54
N VAL A 283 -8.65 2.60 4.46
CA VAL A 283 -9.56 1.48 4.26
C VAL A 283 -9.19 0.79 2.97
N ARG A 284 -8.87 -0.51 3.08
CA ARG A 284 -8.60 -1.39 1.94
C ARG A 284 -9.89 -2.09 1.55
N TYR A 285 -10.27 -1.91 0.29
CA TYR A 285 -11.42 -2.53 -0.31
C TYR A 285 -11.01 -3.60 -1.31
N ARG A 286 -11.79 -4.68 -1.39
CA ARG A 286 -11.71 -5.72 -2.43
C ARG A 286 -12.96 -5.66 -3.30
N CYS A 287 -12.79 -5.77 -4.62
CA CYS A 287 -13.93 -5.86 -5.55
C CYS A 287 -14.51 -7.28 -5.57
N VAL A 288 -15.81 -7.44 -5.29
CA VAL A 288 -16.44 -8.77 -5.05
C VAL A 288 -17.44 -9.25 -6.10
N GLY A 289 -17.38 -8.75 -7.34
CA GLY A 289 -18.19 -9.28 -8.45
C GLY A 289 -19.05 -8.23 -9.16
N LYS A 290 -20.00 -8.69 -9.97
CA LYS A 290 -20.93 -7.80 -10.69
C LYS A 290 -22.16 -7.46 -9.83
N PRO A 291 -22.57 -6.16 -9.74
CA PRO A 291 -21.97 -4.99 -10.36
C PRO A 291 -20.96 -4.29 -9.44
N GLY A 292 -19.66 -4.36 -9.77
CA GLY A 292 -18.62 -3.45 -9.28
C GLY A 292 -18.64 -3.13 -7.78
N ARG A 293 -19.03 -4.07 -6.90
CA ARG A 293 -19.19 -3.78 -5.48
C ARG A 293 -17.85 -3.87 -4.78
N TRP A 294 -17.45 -2.78 -4.16
CA TRP A 294 -16.35 -2.74 -3.22
C TRP A 294 -16.81 -3.26 -1.86
N GLN A 295 -16.09 -4.24 -1.31
CA GLN A 295 -16.25 -4.73 0.04
C GLN A 295 -15.04 -4.31 0.86
N GLU A 296 -15.28 -3.72 2.02
CA GLU A 296 -14.23 -3.42 2.98
C GLU A 296 -13.58 -4.71 3.49
N GLU A 297 -12.26 -4.79 3.38
CA GLU A 297 -11.48 -5.96 3.80
C GLU A 297 -10.72 -5.67 5.10
N SER A 298 -10.14 -4.47 5.21
CA SER A 298 -9.44 -4.05 6.41
C SER A 298 -9.40 -2.53 6.54
N GLU A 299 -9.32 -2.08 7.79
CA GLU A 299 -9.19 -0.69 8.17
C GLU A 299 -8.00 -0.56 9.12
N TRP A 300 -7.20 0.48 8.95
CA TRP A 300 -6.17 0.84 9.91
C TRP A 300 -5.97 2.36 9.96
N GLU A 301 -5.47 2.82 11.11
CA GLU A 301 -5.16 4.23 11.35
C GLU A 301 -3.64 4.38 11.47
N VAL A 302 -3.12 5.45 10.88
CA VAL A 302 -1.69 5.78 10.93
C VAL A 302 -1.54 7.15 11.58
N GLU A 303 -0.74 7.20 12.64
CA GLU A 303 -0.30 8.47 13.22
C GLU A 303 0.76 9.13 12.32
N LEU A 304 0.49 10.36 11.93
CA LEU A 304 1.34 11.17 11.07
C LEU A 304 1.93 12.32 11.89
N ARG A 305 3.25 12.49 11.79
CA ARG A 305 3.99 13.61 12.42
C ARG A 305 4.10 14.83 11.51
N ALA A 306 3.88 14.62 10.22
CA ALA A 306 3.96 15.61 9.16
C ALA A 306 2.84 15.32 8.16
N VAL A 307 2.20 16.38 7.66
CA VAL A 307 1.08 16.26 6.74
C VAL A 307 1.15 17.33 5.66
N ASP A 308 0.81 16.90 4.45
CA ASP A 308 0.52 17.80 3.35
C ASP A 308 -1.01 18.00 3.30
N HIS A 309 -1.47 19.13 3.85
CA HIS A 309 -2.90 19.41 4.05
C HIS A 309 -3.27 20.83 3.64
N PHE A 310 -4.55 21.11 3.40
CA PHE A 310 -5.01 22.36 2.77
C PHE A 310 -4.43 22.62 1.36
N PRO A 311 -4.27 21.62 0.47
CA PRO A 311 -3.84 21.91 -0.89
C PRO A 311 -4.88 22.76 -1.63
N THR A 312 -4.44 23.64 -2.52
CA THR A 312 -5.33 24.43 -3.39
C THR A 312 -4.77 24.50 -4.80
N THR A 313 -5.66 24.36 -5.79
CA THR A 313 -5.35 24.52 -7.20
C THR A 313 -5.77 25.91 -7.67
N PHE A 314 -4.88 26.60 -8.38
CA PHE A 314 -5.14 27.86 -9.08
C PHE A 314 -5.04 27.62 -10.57
N ARG A 315 -5.88 28.31 -11.35
CA ARG A 315 -5.81 28.19 -12.82
C ARG A 315 -4.47 28.69 -13.37
N GLY A 316 -4.04 28.10 -14.47
CA GLY A 316 -2.93 28.60 -15.28
C GLY A 316 -3.24 29.93 -15.96
N PRO A 317 -2.22 30.58 -16.57
CA PRO A 317 -2.45 31.74 -17.43
C PRO A 317 -3.24 31.30 -18.67
N GLU A 318 -4.16 32.13 -19.13
CA GLU A 318 -4.84 31.92 -20.41
C GLU A 318 -3.99 32.50 -21.56
N ALA A 319 -4.08 31.93 -22.76
CA ALA A 319 -3.32 32.38 -23.94
C ALA A 319 -3.42 33.89 -24.26
N SER A 320 -4.51 34.53 -23.87
CA SER A 320 -4.74 35.98 -24.08
C SER A 320 -4.28 36.87 -22.92
N GLU A 321 -3.90 36.27 -21.79
CA GLU A 321 -3.60 36.97 -20.55
C GLU A 321 -2.12 37.36 -20.49
N SER A 322 -1.83 38.65 -20.30
CA SER A 322 -0.45 39.10 -20.11
C SER A 322 0.12 38.56 -18.78
N PRO A 323 1.45 38.32 -18.67
CA PRO A 323 2.06 37.88 -17.41
C PRO A 323 1.77 38.80 -16.22
N THR A 324 1.65 40.12 -16.45
CA THR A 324 1.29 41.10 -15.42
C THR A 324 -0.15 40.93 -14.95
N ALA A 325 -1.08 40.68 -15.86
CA ALA A 325 -2.48 40.44 -15.53
C ALA A 325 -2.65 39.13 -14.75
N TYR A 326 -2.03 38.05 -15.23
CA TYR A 326 -2.04 36.76 -14.55
C TYR A 326 -1.40 36.84 -13.15
N ARG A 327 -0.29 37.57 -13.02
CA ARG A 327 0.32 37.82 -11.72
C ARG A 327 -0.65 38.49 -10.76
N ALA A 328 -1.31 39.58 -11.18
CA ALA A 328 -2.26 40.29 -10.31
C ALA A 328 -3.44 39.40 -9.87
N LEU A 329 -3.93 38.53 -10.76
CA LEU A 329 -4.93 37.53 -10.42
C LEU A 329 -4.42 36.52 -9.38
N LEU A 330 -3.23 35.95 -9.61
CA LEU A 330 -2.60 35.03 -8.67
C LEU A 330 -2.38 35.69 -7.31
N GLU A 331 -1.91 36.93 -7.27
CA GLU A 331 -1.72 37.68 -6.02
C GLU A 331 -3.02 37.77 -5.21
N ALA A 332 -4.15 38.05 -5.86
CA ALA A 332 -5.45 38.13 -5.20
C ALA A 332 -5.90 36.76 -4.65
N HIS A 333 -5.81 35.70 -5.45
CA HIS A 333 -6.23 34.36 -5.04
C HIS A 333 -5.31 33.76 -3.96
N LEU A 334 -3.98 33.92 -4.13
CA LEU A 334 -3.00 33.48 -3.14
C LEU A 334 -3.14 34.29 -1.85
N GLY A 335 -3.52 35.56 -1.90
CA GLY A 335 -3.79 36.37 -0.70
C GLY A 335 -4.90 35.78 0.17
N VAL A 336 -5.99 35.31 -0.46
CA VAL A 336 -7.07 34.61 0.23
C VAL A 336 -6.58 33.28 0.79
N TYR A 337 -5.94 32.46 -0.05
CA TYR A 337 -5.42 31.15 0.35
C TYR A 337 -4.42 31.23 1.52
N VAL A 338 -3.42 32.10 1.45
CA VAL A 338 -2.41 32.28 2.50
C VAL A 338 -3.08 32.73 3.80
N ARG A 339 -4.05 33.63 3.75
CA ARG A 339 -4.81 34.06 4.92
C ARG A 339 -5.59 32.90 5.55
N ASP A 340 -6.25 32.09 4.74
CA ASP A 340 -7.04 30.95 5.24
C ASP A 340 -6.12 29.85 5.80
N LEU A 341 -4.97 29.59 5.16
CA LEU A 341 -3.93 28.72 5.69
C LEU A 341 -3.42 29.19 7.06
N ILE A 342 -3.10 30.48 7.20
CA ILE A 342 -2.70 31.09 8.48
C ILE A 342 -3.80 30.91 9.55
N ARG A 343 -5.07 31.09 9.17
CA ARG A 343 -6.21 30.93 10.08
C ARG A 343 -6.37 29.50 10.57
N GLU A 344 -6.32 28.54 9.66
CA GLU A 344 -6.46 27.11 9.96
C GLU A 344 -5.28 26.60 10.79
N VAL A 345 -4.04 26.88 10.39
CA VAL A 345 -2.87 26.51 11.19
C VAL A 345 -2.94 27.16 12.58
N GLY A 346 -3.28 28.45 12.64
CA GLY A 346 -3.50 29.16 13.91
C GLY A 346 -4.75 28.75 14.69
N ARG A 347 -5.61 27.86 14.16
CA ARG A 347 -6.73 27.23 14.88
C ARG A 347 -6.33 25.86 15.42
N LEU A 348 -5.42 25.18 14.71
CA LEU A 348 -4.86 23.90 15.12
C LEU A 348 -3.83 24.05 16.25
N PHE A 349 -3.18 25.21 16.38
CA PHE A 349 -2.42 25.59 17.57
C PHE A 349 -3.30 25.75 18.82
#